data_AF-A0AA96GK76-F1
#
_entry.id   AF-A0AA96GK76-F1
#
_cell.length_a   1.000
_cell.length_b   1.000
_cell.length_c   1.000
_cell.angle_alpha   90.00
_cell.angle_beta   90.00
_cell.angle_gamma   90.00
#
_symmetry.space_group_name_H-M   'P 1'
#
loop_
_entity.id
_entity.type
_entity.pdbx_description
1 polymer ?
#
loop_
_entity_poly.entity_id
_entity_poly.type
_entity_poly.pdbx_seq_one_letter_code
_entity_poly.pdbx_strand_id
1 'polypeptide(L)'
;MKEARAYPPIHFIGVWDTVGALGVPGALGQLFNRNKYKYHDVGLHPTILHAYQALAIDERRKPFAPSVWQRPSGWTGTLEQVWFAGVLSNVGGGYHPDGLANEALHWMVEKAEGLGLEFDKSFLDHYQPCFNLVLQDSMSAMCKVMGPRARLIGQQAGDDEAVHQSAIDRVNLPDCHYDPKNLRIYLSRTASAKVVNTTRIARGTPCA
;
A
#
# COMPACT_ATOMS: atom_id res chain seq x y z
N MET A 1 -6.35 43.88 1.98
CA MET A 1 -5.74 42.54 1.94
C MET A 1 -6.87 41.53 1.85
N LYS A 2 -6.92 40.68 0.82
CA LYS A 2 -7.93 39.61 0.75
C LYS A 2 -7.55 38.55 1.78
N GLU A 3 -8.42 38.29 2.76
CA GLU A 3 -8.26 37.15 3.65
C GLU A 3 -8.21 35.88 2.80
N ALA A 4 -7.10 35.14 2.91
CA ALA A 4 -7.00 33.83 2.29
C ALA A 4 -7.98 32.90 3.01
N ARG A 5 -8.96 32.37 2.27
CA ARG A 5 -9.94 31.42 2.81
C ARG A 5 -9.20 30.20 3.34
N ALA A 6 -9.38 29.86 4.60
CA ALA A 6 -8.84 28.64 5.17
C ALA A 6 -9.36 27.43 4.37
N TYR A 7 -8.45 26.55 3.94
CA TYR A 7 -8.83 25.33 3.25
C TYR A 7 -9.58 24.40 4.22
N PRO A 8 -10.69 23.77 3.79
CA PRO A 8 -11.37 22.80 4.63
C PRO A 8 -10.40 21.64 4.94
N PRO A 9 -10.36 21.16 6.20
CA PRO A 9 -9.54 19.99 6.53
C PRO A 9 -10.06 18.77 5.75
N ILE A 10 -9.12 17.92 5.32
CA ILE A 10 -9.46 16.62 4.72
C ILE A 10 -9.57 15.64 5.88
N HIS A 11 -10.79 15.16 6.16
CA HIS A 11 -11.04 14.28 7.29
C HIS A 11 -10.32 12.92 7.10
N PHE A 12 -10.45 12.31 5.93
CA PHE A 12 -9.86 11.01 5.61
C PHE A 12 -9.20 11.04 4.23
N ILE A 13 -8.01 10.45 4.14
CA ILE A 13 -7.39 10.07 2.87
C ILE A 13 -6.95 8.61 2.95
N GLY A 14 -7.41 7.82 1.98
CA GLY A 14 -7.02 6.44 1.78
C GLY A 14 -6.41 6.29 0.38
N VAL A 15 -5.20 5.74 0.30
CA VAL A 15 -4.52 5.51 -0.99
C VAL A 15 -3.96 4.10 -1.08
N TRP A 16 -3.91 3.59 -2.31
CA TRP A 16 -3.30 2.29 -2.63
C TRP A 16 -2.05 2.51 -3.46
N ASP A 17 -0.93 2.10 -2.89
CA ASP A 17 0.37 1.93 -3.51
C ASP A 17 0.84 3.10 -4.39
N THR A 18 0.75 4.31 -3.83
CA THR A 18 1.15 5.56 -4.47
C THR A 18 2.55 5.48 -5.10
N VAL A 19 2.65 5.84 -6.38
CA VAL A 19 3.93 5.90 -7.13
C VAL A 19 4.17 7.34 -7.57
N GLY A 20 5.27 7.94 -7.09
CA GLY A 20 5.66 9.31 -7.46
C GLY A 20 6.40 9.44 -8.79
N ALA A 21 6.75 8.32 -9.44
CA ALA A 21 7.45 8.35 -10.72
C ALA A 21 6.46 8.34 -11.90
N LEU A 22 6.32 9.49 -12.55
CA LEU A 22 5.70 9.60 -13.87
C LEU A 22 6.80 9.66 -14.94
N GLY A 23 6.94 8.59 -15.75
CA GLY A 23 7.76 8.65 -16.96
C GLY A 23 8.35 7.34 -17.49
N VAL A 24 8.84 7.43 -18.73
CA VAL A 24 9.60 6.38 -19.44
C VAL A 24 10.83 5.96 -18.61
N PRO A 25 11.10 4.65 -18.43
CA PRO A 25 12.26 4.18 -17.68
C PRO A 25 13.59 4.57 -18.37
N GLY A 26 14.62 4.87 -17.57
CA GLY A 26 16.00 5.08 -18.04
C GLY A 26 16.48 6.54 -18.06
N ALA A 27 17.76 6.73 -18.34
CA ALA A 27 18.44 8.04 -18.35
C ALA A 27 17.80 9.05 -19.32
N LEU A 28 17.27 8.56 -20.45
CA LEU A 28 16.54 9.38 -21.42
C LEU A 28 15.23 9.93 -20.84
N GLY A 29 14.45 9.10 -20.14
CA GLY A 29 13.21 9.52 -19.50
C GLY A 29 13.44 10.55 -18.40
N GLN A 30 14.52 10.44 -17.63
CA GLN A 30 14.90 11.44 -16.62
C GLN A 30 15.23 12.81 -17.22
N LEU A 31 15.77 12.85 -18.45
CA LEU A 31 16.11 14.09 -19.13
C LEU A 31 14.87 14.78 -19.73
N PHE A 32 13.94 14.01 -20.31
CA PHE A 32 12.72 14.55 -20.94
C PHE A 32 11.58 14.87 -19.96
N ASN A 33 11.53 14.21 -18.80
CA ASN A 33 10.39 14.32 -17.87
C ASN A 33 10.60 15.30 -16.72
N ARG A 34 11.82 15.86 -16.57
CA ARG A 34 12.24 16.69 -15.42
C ARG A 34 11.43 17.97 -15.24
N ASN A 35 10.89 18.53 -16.32
CA ASN A 35 10.07 19.76 -16.30
C ASN A 35 8.57 19.50 -16.42
N LYS A 36 8.13 18.29 -16.82
CA LYS A 36 6.70 17.99 -17.09
C LYS A 36 5.93 17.47 -15.87
N TYR A 37 6.61 16.80 -14.94
CA TYR A 37 5.98 16.16 -13.77
C TYR A 37 6.45 16.72 -12.42
N LYS A 38 6.99 17.93 -12.43
CA LYS A 38 7.52 18.67 -11.26
C LYS A 38 6.42 19.13 -10.28
N TYR A 39 5.16 18.74 -10.50
CA TYR A 39 3.97 19.31 -9.86
C TYR A 39 3.20 18.34 -8.95
N HIS A 40 3.72 17.16 -8.66
CA HIS A 40 3.06 16.23 -7.74
C HIS A 40 3.81 16.17 -6.43
N ASP A 41 3.30 16.91 -5.45
CA ASP A 41 3.62 16.66 -4.05
C ASP A 41 2.94 15.34 -3.65
N VAL A 42 3.76 14.32 -3.41
CA VAL A 42 3.32 13.00 -2.92
C VAL A 42 3.42 12.90 -1.40
N GLY A 43 3.81 14.00 -0.74
CA GLY A 43 3.89 14.10 0.70
C GLY A 43 2.52 14.26 1.37
N LEU A 44 2.52 14.10 2.68
CA LEU A 44 1.32 14.23 3.48
C LEU A 44 1.08 15.70 3.82
N HIS A 45 -0.06 16.26 3.38
CA HIS A 45 -0.39 17.65 3.63
C HIS A 45 -0.91 17.86 5.07
N PRO A 46 -0.50 18.94 5.79
CA PRO A 46 -0.90 19.14 7.19
C PRO A 46 -2.41 19.28 7.46
N THR A 47 -3.23 19.54 6.43
CA THR A 47 -4.69 19.64 6.56
C THR A 47 -5.41 18.29 6.58
N ILE A 48 -4.68 17.20 6.35
CA ILE A 48 -5.21 15.84 6.41
C ILE A 48 -5.24 15.40 7.87
N LEU A 49 -6.39 14.91 8.35
CA LEU A 49 -6.56 14.49 9.74
C LEU A 49 -6.24 13.00 9.93
N HIS A 50 -6.68 12.15 9.00
CA HIS A 50 -6.45 10.71 9.04
C HIS A 50 -5.97 10.20 7.67
N ALA A 51 -4.80 9.57 7.65
CA ALA A 51 -4.10 9.13 6.44
C ALA A 51 -3.78 7.63 6.50
N TYR A 52 -4.25 6.91 5.50
CA TYR A 52 -4.11 5.46 5.40
C TYR A 52 -3.53 5.08 4.04
N GLN A 53 -2.48 4.28 4.05
CA GLN A 53 -1.80 3.83 2.83
C GLN A 53 -1.67 2.31 2.80
N ALA A 54 -2.23 1.67 1.78
CA ALA A 54 -1.96 0.27 1.49
C ALA A 54 -0.76 0.14 0.53
N LEU A 55 0.22 -0.70 0.84
CA LEU A 55 1.49 -0.83 0.09
C LEU A 55 1.71 -2.27 -0.37
N ALA A 56 2.27 -2.44 -1.57
CA ALA A 56 2.56 -3.76 -2.13
C ALA A 56 3.96 -4.28 -1.73
N ILE A 57 4.04 -5.51 -1.20
CA ILE A 57 5.29 -6.15 -0.78
C ILE A 57 6.14 -6.60 -1.97
N ASP A 58 5.49 -7.12 -3.03
CA ASP A 58 6.12 -7.91 -4.09
C ASP A 58 6.34 -7.15 -5.40
N GLU A 59 5.97 -5.87 -5.45
CA GLU A 59 6.22 -5.03 -6.61
C GLU A 59 7.72 -4.69 -6.75
N ARG A 60 8.30 -5.10 -7.87
CA ARG A 60 9.76 -5.07 -8.12
C ARG A 60 10.18 -4.18 -9.28
N ARG A 61 9.22 -3.62 -10.03
CA ARG A 61 9.50 -2.72 -11.15
C ARG A 61 10.02 -1.39 -10.61
N LYS A 62 11.25 -1.02 -10.99
CA LYS A 62 11.89 0.23 -10.56
C LYS A 62 11.05 1.50 -10.75
N PRO A 63 10.30 1.68 -11.86
CA PRO A 63 9.43 2.84 -12.02
C PRO A 63 8.24 2.87 -11.04
N PHE A 64 7.94 1.76 -10.36
CA PHE A 64 6.85 1.63 -9.40
C PHE A 64 7.41 1.60 -7.97
N ALA A 65 8.45 2.39 -7.70
CA ALA A 65 8.91 2.60 -6.32
C ALA A 65 7.81 3.33 -5.53
N PRO A 66 7.45 2.84 -4.33
CA PRO A 66 6.35 3.42 -3.57
C PRO A 66 6.79 4.76 -2.96
N SER A 67 5.87 5.72 -2.98
CA SER A 67 5.96 6.96 -2.21
C SER A 67 5.37 6.71 -0.83
N VAL A 68 6.19 6.16 0.07
CA VAL A 68 5.85 5.98 1.49
C VAL A 68 5.82 7.35 2.15
N TRP A 69 4.74 7.67 2.86
CA TRP A 69 4.57 8.95 3.52
C TRP A 69 5.48 9.09 4.75
N GLN A 70 5.89 10.34 4.97
CA GLN A 70 6.58 10.77 6.17
C GLN A 70 5.68 11.74 6.94
N ARG A 71 5.68 11.62 8.27
CA ARG A 71 4.94 12.55 9.15
C ARG A 71 5.53 13.97 9.04
N PRO A 72 4.75 14.99 8.63
CA PRO A 72 5.23 16.37 8.62
C PRO A 72 5.54 16.86 10.04
N SER A 73 6.53 17.75 10.18
CA SER A 73 6.86 18.34 11.49
C SER A 73 5.65 19.06 12.10
N GLY A 74 5.32 18.74 13.36
CA GLY A 74 4.18 19.32 14.07
C GLY A 74 2.81 18.80 13.63
N TRP A 75 2.74 17.82 12.71
CA TRP A 75 1.48 17.20 12.33
C TRP A 75 1.01 16.19 13.38
N THR A 76 -0.24 16.33 13.80
CA THR A 76 -0.86 15.55 14.89
C THR A 76 -1.94 14.58 14.40
N GLY A 77 -2.08 14.41 13.09
CA GLY A 77 -3.03 13.47 12.51
C GLY A 77 -2.62 12.00 12.68
N THR A 78 -3.53 11.12 12.29
CA THR A 78 -3.32 9.66 12.31
C THR A 78 -2.69 9.22 11.00
N LEU A 79 -1.57 8.49 11.07
CA LEU A 79 -0.93 7.84 9.92
C LEU A 79 -0.89 6.34 10.16
N GLU A 80 -1.33 5.55 9.19
CA GLU A 80 -1.14 4.09 9.19
C GLU A 80 -0.79 3.62 7.78
N GLN A 81 0.36 2.96 7.64
CA GLN A 81 0.88 2.51 6.35
C GLN A 81 1.06 1.00 6.41
N VAL A 82 0.29 0.25 5.64
CA VAL A 82 0.16 -1.20 5.80
C VAL A 82 0.57 -1.91 4.53
N TRP A 83 1.49 -2.86 4.68
CA TRP A 83 2.05 -3.67 3.62
C TRP A 83 1.25 -4.98 3.43
N PHE A 84 0.84 -5.24 2.19
CA PHE A 84 0.05 -6.40 1.77
C PHE A 84 0.82 -7.26 0.76
N ALA A 85 0.59 -8.57 0.79
CA ALA A 85 1.13 -9.49 -0.21
C ALA A 85 0.54 -9.16 -1.59
N GLY A 86 1.39 -9.07 -2.61
CA GLY A 86 0.96 -8.59 -3.92
C GLY A 86 1.97 -7.70 -4.64
N VAL A 87 1.83 -7.64 -5.97
CA VAL A 87 2.29 -6.48 -6.77
C VAL A 87 1.24 -5.36 -6.76
N LEU A 88 1.53 -4.22 -7.42
CA LEU A 88 0.66 -3.03 -7.47
C LEU A 88 -0.84 -3.35 -7.58
N SER A 89 -1.25 -4.13 -8.60
CA SER A 89 -2.66 -4.46 -8.87
C SER A 89 -3.22 -5.60 -8.02
N ASN A 90 -2.38 -6.34 -7.28
CA ASN A 90 -2.86 -7.23 -6.23
C ASN A 90 -3.20 -6.47 -4.94
N VAL A 91 -2.83 -5.19 -4.82
CA VAL A 91 -3.18 -4.34 -3.67
C VAL A 91 -4.20 -3.28 -4.08
N GLY A 92 -3.98 -2.56 -5.18
CA GLY A 92 -4.87 -1.52 -5.67
C GLY A 92 -6.01 -2.00 -6.57
N GLY A 93 -6.07 -3.30 -6.88
CA GLY A 93 -7.04 -3.88 -7.81
C GLY A 93 -6.60 -3.84 -9.29
N GLY A 94 -7.35 -4.57 -10.13
CA GLY A 94 -7.13 -4.66 -11.58
C GLY A 94 -6.81 -6.05 -12.11
N TYR A 95 -6.74 -7.07 -11.26
CA TYR A 95 -6.65 -8.47 -11.66
C TYR A 95 -7.93 -9.23 -11.31
N HIS A 96 -8.22 -10.29 -12.09
CA HIS A 96 -9.16 -11.33 -11.71
C HIS A 96 -8.44 -12.68 -11.65
N PRO A 97 -8.70 -13.52 -10.63
CA PRO A 97 -9.48 -13.23 -9.41
C PRO A 97 -8.80 -12.17 -8.53
N ASP A 98 -9.59 -11.42 -7.75
CA ASP A 98 -9.23 -10.16 -7.10
C ASP A 98 -9.04 -10.24 -5.57
N GLY A 99 -9.18 -11.42 -4.97
CA GLY A 99 -9.21 -11.56 -3.52
C GLY A 99 -7.97 -11.06 -2.76
N LEU A 100 -6.78 -11.01 -3.38
CA LEU A 100 -5.62 -10.33 -2.78
C LEU A 100 -5.85 -8.82 -2.64
N ALA A 101 -6.47 -8.18 -3.62
CA ALA A 101 -6.79 -6.75 -3.56
C ALA A 101 -7.93 -6.50 -2.56
N ASN A 102 -8.84 -7.45 -2.43
CA ASN A 102 -9.94 -7.37 -1.48
C ASN A 102 -9.44 -7.39 -0.01
N GLU A 103 -8.27 -7.98 0.28
CA GLU A 103 -7.61 -7.84 1.59
C GLU A 103 -7.32 -6.38 1.94
N ALA A 104 -6.76 -5.62 1.00
CA ALA A 104 -6.46 -4.20 1.17
C ALA A 104 -7.72 -3.32 1.12
N LEU A 105 -8.72 -3.69 0.30
CA LEU A 105 -10.01 -3.02 0.23
C LEU A 105 -10.71 -3.04 1.60
N HIS A 106 -10.89 -4.23 2.19
CA HIS A 106 -11.60 -4.37 3.46
C HIS A 106 -10.88 -3.67 4.61
N TRP A 107 -9.55 -3.69 4.62
CA TRP A 107 -8.75 -2.90 5.56
C TRP A 107 -9.06 -1.41 5.43
N MET A 108 -9.00 -0.85 4.21
CA MET A 108 -9.26 0.56 3.99
C MET A 108 -10.69 0.96 4.37
N VAL A 109 -11.67 0.12 4.04
CA VAL A 109 -13.07 0.33 4.41
C VAL A 109 -13.21 0.38 5.93
N GLU A 110 -12.59 -0.55 6.67
CA GLU A 110 -12.64 -0.55 8.14
C GLU A 110 -12.08 0.77 8.73
N LYS A 111 -11.02 1.32 8.16
CA LYS A 111 -10.45 2.61 8.60
C LYS A 111 -11.40 3.78 8.34
N ALA A 112 -12.06 3.78 7.18
CA ALA A 112 -13.01 4.82 6.84
C ALA A 112 -14.32 4.72 7.67
N GLU A 113 -14.84 3.50 7.88
CA GLU A 113 -15.99 3.22 8.75
C GLU A 113 -15.71 3.64 10.19
N GLY A 114 -14.49 3.39 10.68
CA GLY A 114 -14.04 3.84 12.01
C GLY A 114 -14.08 5.37 12.22
N LEU A 115 -14.21 6.13 11.13
CA LEU A 115 -14.34 7.60 11.13
C LEU A 115 -15.74 8.07 10.67
N GLY A 116 -16.69 7.14 10.57
CA GLY A 116 -18.10 7.43 10.27
C GLY A 116 -18.48 7.43 8.79
N LEU A 117 -17.62 6.97 7.88
CA LEU A 117 -18.03 6.76 6.49
C LEU A 117 -18.89 5.49 6.39
N GLU A 118 -20.11 5.63 5.90
CA GLU A 118 -21.01 4.50 5.68
C GLU A 118 -20.82 3.91 4.27
N PHE A 119 -20.88 2.57 4.19
CA PHE A 119 -20.81 1.84 2.93
C PHE A 119 -22.03 0.93 2.76
N ASP A 120 -22.40 0.67 1.51
CA ASP A 120 -23.35 -0.39 1.19
C ASP A 120 -22.70 -1.76 1.46
N LYS A 121 -23.13 -2.39 2.56
CA LYS A 121 -22.63 -3.70 2.99
C LYS A 121 -22.91 -4.78 1.96
N SER A 122 -24.07 -4.75 1.32
CA SER A 122 -24.45 -5.76 0.33
C SER A 122 -23.57 -5.70 -0.92
N PHE A 123 -23.17 -4.49 -1.32
CA PHE A 123 -22.23 -4.30 -2.40
C PHE A 123 -20.82 -4.75 -1.99
N LEU A 124 -20.38 -4.42 -0.77
CA LEU A 124 -19.06 -4.82 -0.27
C LEU A 124 -18.90 -6.33 -0.08
N ASP A 125 -19.97 -7.04 0.29
CA ASP A 125 -19.98 -8.49 0.46
C ASP A 125 -19.72 -9.24 -0.87
N HIS A 126 -19.82 -8.58 -2.03
CA HIS A 126 -19.39 -9.16 -3.29
C HIS A 126 -17.86 -9.35 -3.37
N TYR A 127 -17.09 -8.47 -2.74
CA TYR A 127 -15.63 -8.43 -2.84
C TYR A 127 -14.99 -9.29 -1.76
N GLN A 128 -14.91 -10.60 -2.00
CA GLN A 128 -14.39 -11.53 -0.99
C GLN A 128 -12.86 -11.47 -0.88
N PRO A 129 -12.30 -11.25 0.33
CA PRO A 129 -10.86 -11.29 0.57
C PRO A 129 -10.33 -12.71 0.46
N CYS A 130 -9.13 -12.85 -0.11
CA CYS A 130 -8.51 -14.15 -0.28
C CYS A 130 -6.99 -14.11 -0.31
N PHE A 131 -6.37 -14.31 0.85
CA PHE A 131 -4.92 -14.24 1.00
C PHE A 131 -4.13 -15.32 0.25
N ASN A 132 -4.76 -16.45 -0.12
CA ASN A 132 -4.11 -17.58 -0.80
C ASN A 132 -4.32 -17.61 -2.32
N LEU A 133 -4.92 -16.58 -2.93
CA LEU A 133 -5.04 -16.51 -4.39
C LEU A 133 -3.68 -16.43 -5.09
N VAL A 134 -3.70 -16.67 -6.41
CA VAL A 134 -2.49 -16.60 -7.25
C VAL A 134 -1.88 -15.21 -7.19
N LEU A 135 -0.60 -15.16 -6.82
CA LEU A 135 0.22 -13.94 -6.87
C LEU A 135 0.63 -13.67 -8.32
N GLN A 136 0.34 -12.47 -8.82
CA GLN A 136 0.66 -12.10 -10.20
C GLN A 136 2.08 -11.53 -10.31
N ASP A 137 2.79 -11.83 -11.41
CA ASP A 137 4.10 -11.22 -11.71
C ASP A 137 3.94 -10.08 -12.72
N SER A 138 4.13 -8.85 -12.27
CA SER A 138 4.04 -7.64 -13.12
C SER A 138 5.31 -7.39 -13.96
N MET A 139 6.37 -8.20 -13.78
CA MET A 139 7.66 -7.98 -14.42
C MET A 139 7.64 -8.36 -15.91
N SER A 140 7.54 -7.35 -16.79
CA SER A 140 7.79 -7.52 -18.21
C SER A 140 9.28 -7.83 -18.50
N ALA A 141 9.57 -8.36 -19.69
CA ALA A 141 10.95 -8.67 -20.10
C ALA A 141 11.89 -7.47 -19.96
N MET A 142 11.42 -6.27 -20.32
CA MET A 142 12.16 -5.01 -20.16
C MET A 142 12.46 -4.69 -18.68
N CYS A 143 11.50 -4.92 -17.78
CA CYS A 143 11.71 -4.71 -16.35
C CYS A 143 12.73 -5.70 -15.76
N LYS A 144 12.77 -6.94 -16.26
CA LYS A 144 13.76 -7.95 -15.83
C LYS A 144 15.18 -7.55 -16.23
N VAL A 145 15.37 -7.00 -17.44
CA VAL A 145 16.67 -6.46 -17.91
C VAL A 145 17.15 -5.30 -17.05
N MET A 146 16.25 -4.42 -16.61
CA MET A 146 16.60 -3.32 -15.70
C MET A 146 16.98 -3.80 -14.29
N GLY A 147 16.74 -5.06 -13.95
CA GLY A 147 16.96 -5.63 -12.63
C GLY A 147 15.82 -5.31 -11.65
N PRO A 148 15.30 -6.29 -10.89
CA PRO A 148 14.27 -6.07 -9.89
C PRO A 148 14.78 -5.21 -8.73
N ARG A 149 13.88 -4.43 -8.11
CA ARG A 149 14.16 -3.70 -6.87
C ARG A 149 13.17 -4.15 -5.80
N ALA A 150 13.65 -4.86 -4.78
CA ALA A 150 12.84 -5.17 -3.61
C ALA A 150 12.50 -3.88 -2.84
N ARG A 151 11.27 -3.81 -2.33
CA ARG A 151 10.81 -2.71 -1.48
C ARG A 151 11.26 -2.94 -0.05
N LEU A 152 11.62 -1.86 0.64
CA LEU A 152 12.06 -1.90 2.03
C LEU A 152 10.86 -1.57 2.92
N ILE A 153 10.61 -2.43 3.90
CA ILE A 153 9.48 -2.30 4.84
C ILE A 153 10.03 -1.76 6.17
N GLY A 154 9.37 -0.76 6.75
CA GLY A 154 9.68 -0.23 8.09
C GLY A 154 11.07 0.38 8.20
N GLN A 155 11.52 1.10 7.16
CA GLN A 155 12.84 1.77 7.18
C GLN A 155 12.74 3.28 7.35
N GLN A 156 11.56 3.87 7.13
CA GLN A 156 11.37 5.28 7.36
C GLN A 156 11.15 5.49 8.88
N ALA A 157 11.76 6.53 9.47
CA ALA A 157 11.71 6.79 10.90
C ALA A 157 10.44 7.56 11.29
N GLY A 158 9.57 6.95 12.10
CA GLY A 158 8.36 7.60 12.65
C GLY A 158 7.07 7.34 11.86
N ASP A 159 7.07 6.32 11.00
CA ASP A 159 6.14 6.23 9.87
C ASP A 159 5.02 5.19 10.00
N ASP A 160 4.76 4.70 11.21
CA ASP A 160 3.59 3.86 11.53
C ASP A 160 3.37 2.69 10.54
N GLU A 161 4.49 2.18 9.96
CA GLU A 161 4.50 1.10 8.99
C GLU A 161 4.23 -0.25 9.66
N ALA A 162 3.28 -1.02 9.12
CA ALA A 162 2.93 -2.35 9.58
C ALA A 162 2.79 -3.33 8.42
N VAL A 163 2.88 -4.63 8.69
CA VAL A 163 2.47 -5.67 7.74
C VAL A 163 1.06 -6.13 8.08
N HIS A 164 0.23 -6.38 7.07
CA HIS A 164 -1.09 -6.95 7.31
C HIS A 164 -1.02 -8.46 7.57
N GLN A 165 -1.86 -8.95 8.48
CA GLN A 165 -1.94 -10.36 8.88
C GLN A 165 -2.13 -11.31 7.68
N SER A 166 -2.83 -10.89 6.61
CA SER A 166 -2.98 -11.73 5.40
C SER A 166 -1.66 -12.11 4.73
N ALA A 167 -0.62 -11.26 4.81
CA ALA A 167 0.70 -11.61 4.30
C ALA A 167 1.36 -12.69 5.18
N ILE A 168 1.13 -12.65 6.49
CA ILE A 168 1.61 -13.66 7.45
C ILE A 168 0.86 -14.99 7.23
N ASP A 169 -0.45 -14.95 7.07
CA ASP A 169 -1.28 -16.11 6.76
C ASP A 169 -0.79 -16.79 5.46
N ARG A 170 -0.43 -15.99 4.46
CA ARG A 170 0.16 -16.47 3.20
C ARG A 170 1.53 -17.12 3.39
N VAL A 171 2.42 -16.56 4.21
CA VAL A 171 3.71 -17.17 4.57
C VAL A 171 3.50 -18.52 5.27
N ASN A 172 2.50 -18.60 6.14
CA ASN A 172 2.22 -19.78 6.96
C ASN A 172 1.46 -20.89 6.21
N LEU A 173 0.93 -20.61 5.02
CA LEU A 173 0.28 -21.61 4.18
C LEU A 173 1.28 -22.21 3.18
N PRO A 174 1.73 -23.47 3.36
CA PRO A 174 2.79 -24.06 2.54
C PRO A 174 2.52 -24.02 1.04
N ASP A 175 1.26 -24.22 0.64
CA ASP A 175 0.82 -24.24 -0.77
C ASP A 175 1.04 -22.90 -1.49
N CYS A 176 1.16 -21.80 -0.75
CA CYS A 176 1.44 -20.48 -1.33
C CYS A 176 2.89 -20.30 -1.75
N HIS A 177 3.82 -21.11 -1.22
CA HIS A 177 5.27 -20.97 -1.43
C HIS A 177 5.79 -19.52 -1.31
N TYR A 178 5.26 -18.77 -0.33
CA TYR A 178 5.48 -17.33 -0.22
C TYR A 178 6.52 -17.01 0.86
N ASP A 179 7.76 -16.68 0.46
CA ASP A 179 8.86 -16.26 1.35
C ASP A 179 9.59 -15.01 0.80
N PRO A 180 8.96 -13.82 0.80
CA PRO A 180 9.61 -12.62 0.33
C PRO A 180 10.69 -12.13 1.32
N LYS A 181 11.92 -12.00 0.82
CA LYS A 181 13.10 -11.63 1.64
C LYS A 181 12.93 -10.33 2.42
N ASN A 182 12.27 -9.33 1.85
CA ASN A 182 12.01 -8.04 2.51
C ASN A 182 11.06 -8.18 3.71
N LEU A 183 10.02 -9.01 3.59
CA LEU A 183 9.12 -9.32 4.71
C LEU A 183 9.88 -10.07 5.82
N ARG A 184 10.67 -11.09 5.48
CA ARG A 184 11.48 -11.83 6.45
C ARG A 184 12.43 -10.92 7.23
N ILE A 185 13.08 -9.99 6.54
CA ILE A 185 13.96 -8.97 7.16
C ILE A 185 13.17 -8.05 8.09
N TYR A 186 11.94 -7.67 7.73
CA TYR A 186 11.10 -6.83 8.60
C TYR A 186 10.69 -7.60 9.86
N LEU A 187 10.18 -8.82 9.71
CA LEU A 187 9.70 -9.65 10.82
C LEU A 187 10.83 -10.07 11.78
N SER A 188 12.08 -10.14 11.32
CA SER A 188 13.22 -10.42 12.21
C SER A 188 13.57 -9.25 13.15
N ARG A 189 12.96 -8.07 13.00
CA ARG A 189 13.17 -6.88 13.84
C ARG A 189 12.20 -6.87 15.03
N THR A 190 12.35 -7.81 15.96
CA THR A 190 11.40 -8.13 17.04
C THR A 190 10.90 -6.95 17.89
N ALA A 191 11.63 -5.83 17.95
CA ALA A 191 11.21 -4.64 18.69
C ALA A 191 10.40 -3.61 17.87
N SER A 192 10.39 -3.71 16.54
CA SER A 192 9.77 -2.71 15.65
C SER A 192 8.83 -3.29 14.58
N ALA A 193 8.78 -4.60 14.41
CA ALA A 193 7.85 -5.24 13.49
C ALA A 193 6.42 -5.17 14.03
N LYS A 194 5.58 -4.38 13.37
CA LYS A 194 4.15 -4.24 13.66
C LYS A 194 3.37 -5.10 12.67
N VAL A 195 2.47 -5.93 13.19
CA VAL A 195 1.48 -6.65 12.39
C VAL A 195 0.10 -6.12 12.77
N VAL A 196 -0.69 -5.76 11.77
CA VAL A 196 -2.07 -5.30 11.94
C VAL A 196 -3.03 -6.26 11.25
N ASN A 197 -4.28 -6.26 11.69
CA ASN A 197 -5.31 -7.09 11.13
C ASN A 197 -6.55 -6.24 10.81
N THR A 198 -7.36 -6.72 9.87
CA THR A 198 -8.71 -6.21 9.60
C THR A 198 -9.72 -7.12 10.28
N THR A 199 -10.56 -6.56 11.14
CA THR A 199 -11.58 -7.28 11.92
C THR A 199 -12.77 -7.74 11.09
N ARG A 200 -13.02 -7.08 9.95
CA ARG A 200 -14.08 -7.45 8.99
C ARG A 200 -13.84 -8.77 8.24
N ILE A 201 -12.67 -9.39 8.40
CA ILE A 201 -12.28 -10.58 7.63
C ILE A 201 -11.93 -11.72 8.59
N ALA A 202 -12.55 -12.89 8.38
CA ALA A 202 -12.16 -14.10 9.08
C ALA A 202 -10.75 -14.53 8.66
N ARG A 203 -9.88 -14.87 9.63
CA ARG A 203 -8.47 -15.18 9.38
C ARG A 203 -8.14 -16.66 9.44
N GLY A 204 -6.99 -17.00 8.86
CA GLY A 204 -6.38 -18.32 8.96
C GLY A 204 -7.06 -19.44 8.16
N THR A 205 -8.16 -19.15 7.45
CA THR A 205 -8.83 -20.13 6.58
C THR A 205 -8.54 -19.80 5.13
N PRO A 206 -7.84 -20.67 4.38
CA PRO A 206 -7.65 -20.50 2.94
C PRO A 206 -9.00 -20.49 2.21
N CYS A 207 -9.11 -19.73 1.13
CA CYS A 207 -10.26 -19.83 0.24
C CYS A 207 -10.22 -21.16 -0.52
N ALA A 208 -11.41 -21.67 -0.82
CA ALA A 208 -11.63 -22.87 -1.63
C ALA A 208 -11.20 -22.70 -3.09
#